data_AF-A0A7C6Y892-F1
#
_entry.id   AF-A0A7C6Y892-F1
#
_cell.length_a   1.000
_cell.length_b   1.000
_cell.length_c   1.000
_cell.angle_alpha   90.00
_cell.angle_beta   90.00
_cell.angle_gamma   90.00
#
_symmetry.space_group_name_H-M   'P 1'
#
loop_
_entity.id
_entity.type
_entity.pdbx_description
1 polymer ?
#
loop_
_entity_poly.entity_id
_entity_poly.type
_entity_poly.pdbx_seq_one_letter_code
_entity_poly.pdbx_strand_id
1 'polypeptide(L)'
;MIKYYLAEIDSGNRFKAEQALEAIYRDYGKMILNNANRVLHDVFQAEEILYDVLLIIWEKSSQLKKLKNPLGYILTIAFNRAIDIKRKIKEIPTEFELIDEKKFKPLS
;
A
#
# COMPACT_ATOMS: atom_id res chain seq x y z
N MET A 1 3.67 -20.78 -1.16
CA MET A 1 4.72 -19.84 -1.60
C MET A 1 4.87 -18.64 -0.67
N ILE A 2 3.94 -17.68 -0.59
CA ILE A 2 4.16 -16.48 0.28
C ILE A 2 4.50 -16.79 1.76
N LYS A 3 3.86 -17.80 2.37
CA LYS A 3 4.19 -18.24 3.75
C LYS A 3 5.64 -18.68 3.92
N TYR A 4 6.24 -19.25 2.88
CA TYR A 4 7.64 -19.66 2.90
C TYR A 4 8.55 -18.42 2.95
N TYR A 5 8.30 -17.42 2.10
CA TYR A 5 9.03 -16.16 2.13
C TYR A 5 8.88 -15.44 3.49
N LEU A 6 7.67 -15.40 4.04
CA LEU A 6 7.43 -14.84 5.37
C LEU A 6 8.22 -15.59 6.48
N ALA A 7 8.39 -16.90 6.35
CA ALA A 7 9.18 -17.68 7.30
C ALA A 7 10.70 -17.43 7.15
N GLU A 8 11.20 -17.24 5.93
CA GLU A 8 12.60 -16.88 5.69
C GLU A 8 12.91 -15.46 6.21
N ILE A 9 11.98 -14.50 6.05
CA ILE A 9 12.10 -13.16 6.66
C ILE A 9 12.17 -13.24 8.19
N ASP A 10 11.31 -14.06 8.80
CA ASP A 10 11.26 -14.23 10.26
C ASP A 10 12.40 -15.11 10.82
N SER A 11 13.23 -15.70 9.97
CA SER A 11 14.29 -16.63 10.41
C SER A 11 15.44 -15.95 11.19
N GLY A 12 15.49 -14.62 11.19
CA GLY A 12 16.59 -13.84 11.77
C GLY A 12 17.86 -13.80 10.90
N ASN A 13 17.90 -14.54 9.79
CA ASN A 13 18.98 -14.44 8.81
C ASN A 13 18.68 -13.31 7.80
N ARG A 14 19.44 -12.22 7.90
CA ARG A 14 19.24 -11.04 7.06
C ARG A 14 19.35 -11.32 5.56
N PHE A 15 20.34 -12.10 5.12
CA PHE A 15 20.53 -12.41 3.70
C PHE A 15 19.36 -13.22 3.11
N LYS A 16 18.81 -14.15 3.90
CA LYS A 16 17.61 -14.91 3.52
C LYS A 16 16.36 -14.02 3.52
N ALA A 17 16.25 -13.13 4.50
CA ALA A 17 15.15 -12.19 4.59
C ALA A 17 15.12 -11.24 3.38
N GLU A 18 16.27 -10.70 2.97
CA GLU A 18 16.39 -9.83 1.79
C GLU A 18 15.98 -10.56 0.51
N GLN A 19 16.50 -11.77 0.27
CA GLN A 19 16.10 -12.59 -0.89
C GLN A 19 14.61 -12.96 -0.88
N ALA A 20 14.05 -13.24 0.29
CA ALA A 20 12.64 -13.56 0.44
C ALA A 20 11.76 -12.34 0.18
N LEU A 21 12.17 -11.14 0.61
CA LEU A 21 11.46 -9.90 0.32
C LEU A 21 11.53 -9.56 -1.18
N GLU A 22 12.69 -9.74 -1.81
CA GLU A 22 12.85 -9.59 -3.27
C GLU A 22 11.96 -10.57 -4.03
N ALA A 23 11.88 -11.83 -3.59
CA ALA A 23 10.97 -12.81 -4.17
C ALA A 23 9.50 -12.39 -4.01
N ILE A 24 9.12 -11.79 -2.88
CA ILE A 24 7.77 -11.26 -2.68
C ILE A 24 7.49 -10.12 -3.67
N TYR A 25 8.43 -9.17 -3.82
CA TYR A 25 8.30 -8.08 -4.77
C TYR A 25 8.14 -8.60 -6.21
N ARG A 26 9.00 -9.51 -6.64
CA ARG A 26 8.96 -10.09 -7.99
C ARG A 26 7.66 -10.87 -8.25
N ASP A 27 7.26 -11.73 -7.32
CA ASP A 27 6.19 -12.70 -7.55
C ASP A 27 4.78 -12.13 -7.24
N TYR A 28 4.68 -11.18 -6.31
CA TYR A 28 3.39 -10.60 -5.86
C TYR A 28 3.30 -9.09 -6.02
N GLY A 29 4.40 -8.39 -6.29
CA GLY A 29 4.43 -6.91 -6.36
C GLY A 29 3.46 -6.36 -7.40
N LYS A 30 3.39 -6.95 -8.60
CA LYS A 30 2.41 -6.57 -9.62
C LYS A 30 0.96 -6.71 -9.13
N MET A 31 0.65 -7.73 -8.33
CA MET A 31 -0.70 -7.93 -7.81
C MET A 31 -1.05 -6.91 -6.72
N ILE A 32 -0.10 -6.59 -5.84
CA ILE A 32 -0.25 -5.55 -4.80
C ILE A 32 -0.40 -4.17 -5.45
N LEU A 33 0.46 -3.83 -6.40
CA LEU A 33 0.39 -2.60 -7.18
C LEU A 33 -0.97 -2.44 -7.87
N ASN A 34 -1.40 -3.47 -8.61
CA ASN A 34 -2.69 -3.45 -9.30
C ASN A 34 -3.86 -3.32 -8.32
N ASN A 35 -3.76 -3.90 -7.12
CA ASN A 35 -4.81 -3.80 -6.12
C ASN A 35 -4.99 -2.36 -5.62
N ALA A 36 -3.89 -1.66 -5.32
CA ALA A 36 -3.92 -0.24 -4.95
C ALA A 36 -4.30 0.68 -6.11
N ASN A 37 -3.73 0.45 -7.30
CA ASN A 37 -3.95 1.28 -8.48
C ASN A 37 -5.41 1.26 -8.98
N ARG A 38 -6.14 0.17 -8.74
CA ARG A 38 -7.60 0.10 -9.02
C ARG A 38 -8.42 1.12 -8.23
N VAL A 39 -7.91 1.61 -7.09
CA VAL A 39 -8.58 2.58 -6.24
C VAL A 39 -8.13 4.00 -6.57
N LEU A 40 -6.82 4.19 -6.71
CA LEU A 40 -6.19 5.49 -6.87
C LEU A 40 -6.20 6.00 -8.31
N HIS A 41 -6.11 5.09 -9.29
CA HIS A 41 -5.87 5.44 -10.69
C HIS A 41 -4.62 6.30 -10.90
N ASP A 42 -3.64 6.14 -10.02
CA ASP A 42 -2.35 6.81 -10.02
C ASP A 42 -1.28 5.75 -9.73
N VAL A 43 -0.44 5.47 -10.73
CA VAL A 43 0.58 4.42 -10.65
C VAL A 43 1.68 4.78 -9.67
N PHE A 44 2.04 6.06 -9.53
CA PHE A 44 3.10 6.50 -8.64
C PHE A 44 2.65 6.36 -7.19
N GLN A 45 1.45 6.84 -6.86
CA GLN A 45 0.87 6.66 -5.53
C GLN A 45 0.64 5.18 -5.18
N ALA A 46 0.26 4.36 -6.17
CA ALA A 46 0.11 2.93 -5.96
C ALA A 46 1.46 2.21 -5.73
N GLU A 47 2.54 2.70 -6.34
CA GLU A 47 3.90 2.18 -6.15
C GLU A 47 4.42 2.51 -4.75
N GLU A 48 4.16 3.72 -4.24
CA GLU A 48 4.45 4.07 -2.85
C GLU A 48 3.75 3.12 -1.87
N ILE A 49 2.47 2.79 -2.10
CA ILE A 49 1.74 1.80 -1.30
C ILE A 49 2.38 0.42 -1.39
N LEU A 50 2.87 0.01 -2.56
CA LEU A 50 3.59 -1.27 -2.69
C LEU A 50 4.83 -1.29 -1.79
N TYR A 51 5.63 -0.23 -1.78
CA TYR A 51 6.81 -0.14 -0.93
C TYR A 51 6.45 -0.15 0.56
N ASP A 52 5.41 0.60 0.97
CA ASP A 52 4.85 0.55 2.33
C ASP A 52 4.44 -0.87 2.74
N VAL A 53 3.79 -1.60 1.83
CA VAL A 53 3.35 -2.97 2.07
C VAL A 53 4.54 -3.92 2.23
N LEU A 54 5.61 -3.74 1.45
CA LEU A 54 6.84 -4.52 1.62
C LEU A 54 7.49 -4.26 2.98
N LEU A 55 7.50 -3.01 3.46
CA LEU A 55 7.97 -2.67 4.80
C LEU A 55 7.12 -3.36 5.89
N ILE A 56 5.80 -3.35 5.75
CA ILE A 56 4.90 -4.06 6.69
C ILE A 56 5.16 -5.57 6.67
N ILE A 57 5.41 -6.14 5.50
CA ILE A 57 5.74 -7.56 5.34
C ILE A 57 7.04 -7.88 6.09
N TRP A 58 8.06 -7.04 5.93
CA TRP A 58 9.32 -7.16 6.64
C TRP A 58 9.13 -7.13 8.16
N GLU A 59 8.49 -6.08 8.68
CA GLU A 59 8.29 -5.86 10.12
C GLU A 59 7.37 -6.88 10.79
N LYS A 60 6.34 -7.36 10.08
CA LYS A 60 5.27 -8.19 10.65
C LYS A 60 5.27 -9.62 10.14
N SER A 61 6.35 -10.07 9.50
CA SER A 61 6.51 -11.42 8.94
C SER A 61 6.13 -12.54 9.93
N SER A 62 6.56 -12.41 11.19
CA SER A 62 6.26 -13.35 12.29
C SER A 62 4.76 -13.52 12.58
N GLN A 63 3.97 -12.46 12.38
CA GLN A 63 2.52 -12.44 12.56
C GLN A 63 1.83 -12.92 11.28
N LEU A 64 2.25 -12.39 10.13
CA LEU A 64 1.68 -12.70 8.82
C LEU A 64 1.80 -14.19 8.48
N LYS A 65 2.92 -14.85 8.80
CA LYS A 65 3.12 -16.28 8.51
C LYS A 65 2.09 -17.19 9.21
N LYS A 66 1.55 -16.74 10.34
CA LYS A 66 0.55 -17.47 11.15
C LYS A 66 -0.86 -17.35 10.59
N LEU A 67 -1.14 -16.38 9.71
CA LEU A 67 -2.47 -16.17 9.14
C LEU A 67 -2.87 -17.35 8.25
N LYS A 68 -4.18 -17.67 8.21
CA LYS A 68 -4.73 -18.66 7.28
C LYS A 68 -4.47 -18.23 5.83
N ASN A 69 -4.73 -16.96 5.51
CA ASN A 69 -4.52 -16.36 4.20
C ASN A 69 -3.69 -15.04 4.30
N PRO A 70 -2.36 -15.12 4.35
CA PRO A 70 -1.51 -13.93 4.44
C PRO A 70 -1.62 -13.01 3.22
N LEU A 71 -1.74 -13.60 2.02
CA LEU A 71 -1.83 -12.85 0.77
C LEU A 71 -3.09 -11.98 0.73
N GLY A 72 -4.25 -12.55 1.10
CA GLY A 72 -5.49 -11.80 1.19
C GLY A 72 -5.38 -10.63 2.15
N TYR A 73 -4.77 -10.85 3.32
CA TYR A 73 -4.54 -9.79 4.31
C TYR A 73 -3.62 -8.68 3.79
N ILE A 74 -2.54 -9.05 3.10
CA ILE A 74 -1.60 -8.11 2.46
C ILE A 74 -2.33 -7.25 1.40
N LEU A 75 -3.17 -7.85 0.56
CA LEU A 75 -3.99 -7.11 -0.40
C LEU A 75 -4.99 -6.18 0.30
N THR A 76 -5.59 -6.62 1.41
CA THR A 76 -6.46 -5.74 2.22
C THR A 76 -5.71 -4.51 2.76
N ILE A 77 -4.46 -4.66 3.20
CA ILE A 77 -3.63 -3.53 3.62
C ILE A 77 -3.42 -2.54 2.47
N ALA A 78 -3.03 -3.04 1.29
CA ALA A 78 -2.81 -2.20 0.11
C ALA A 78 -4.08 -1.43 -0.27
N PHE A 79 -5.22 -2.12 -0.32
CA PHE A 79 -6.52 -1.52 -0.61
C PHE A 79 -6.94 -0.45 0.40
N ASN A 80 -6.80 -0.73 1.70
CA ASN A 80 -7.19 0.22 2.74
C ASN A 80 -6.33 1.49 2.71
N ARG A 81 -5.00 1.34 2.52
CA ARG A 81 -4.11 2.51 2.32
C ARG A 81 -4.53 3.33 1.11
N ALA A 82 -4.88 2.67 0.01
CA ALA A 82 -5.35 3.35 -1.19
C ALA A 82 -6.66 4.12 -0.97
N ILE A 83 -7.58 3.57 -0.18
CA ILE A 83 -8.80 4.28 0.26
C ILE A 83 -8.45 5.52 1.08
N ASP A 84 -7.53 5.40 2.03
CA ASP A 84 -7.17 6.50 2.93
C ASP A 84 -6.52 7.65 2.16
N ILE A 85 -5.62 7.36 1.21
CA ILE A 85 -5.06 8.37 0.30
C ILE A 85 -6.16 9.00 -0.57
N LYS A 86 -7.05 8.18 -1.16
CA LYS A 86 -8.17 8.68 -1.98
C LYS A 86 -9.10 9.62 -1.21
N ARG A 87 -9.34 9.35 0.08
CA ARG A 87 -10.11 10.23 0.96
C ARG A 87 -9.41 11.57 1.19
N LYS A 88 -8.12 11.55 1.50
CA LYS A 88 -7.31 12.76 1.67
C LYS A 88 -7.28 13.63 0.41
N ILE A 89 -7.17 13.02 -0.78
CA ILE A 89 -7.21 13.75 -2.05
C ILE A 89 -8.56 14.46 -2.24
N LYS A 90 -9.68 13.82 -1.86
CA LYS A 90 -11.02 14.43 -1.93
C LYS A 90 -11.23 15.55 -0.92
N GLU A 91 -10.57 15.48 0.23
CA GLU A 91 -10.69 16.51 1.27
C GLU A 91 -9.89 17.77 0.94
N ILE A 92 -8.92 17.69 0.02
CA ILE A 92 -8.19 18.86 -0.49
C ILE A 92 -9.08 19.52 -1.55
N PRO A 93 -9.59 20.75 -1.30
CA PRO A 93 -10.36 21.46 -2.30
C PRO A 93 -9.49 21.67 -3.54
N THR A 94 -10.03 21.31 -4.70
CA THR A 94 -9.36 21.54 -5.97
C THR A 94 -9.17 23.04 -6.20
N GLU A 95 -8.18 23.42 -7.01
CA GLU A 95 -7.93 24.82 -7.34
C GLU A 95 -9.17 25.50 -7.94
N PHE A 96 -9.99 24.75 -8.68
CA PHE A 96 -11.30 25.20 -9.17
C PHE A 96 -12.31 25.50 -8.06
N GLU A 97 -12.40 24.64 -7.04
CA GLU A 97 -13.26 24.88 -5.86
C GLU A 97 -12.78 26.08 -5.03
N LEU A 98 -11.47 26.26 -4.88
CA LEU A 98 -10.87 27.42 -4.19
C LEU A 98 -11.12 28.75 -4.93
N ILE A 99 -11.18 28.73 -6.26
CA ILE A 99 -11.48 29.92 -7.08
C ILE A 99 -12.95 30.31 -6.96
N ASP A 100 -13.87 29.34 -6.89
CA ASP A 100 -15.30 29.61 -6.74
C ASP A 100 -15.67 30.10 -5.33
N GLU A 101 -15.05 29.59 -4.26
CA GLU A 101 -15.27 30.13 -2.90
C GLU A 101 -14.82 31.60 -2.76
N LYS A 102 -13.75 32.00 -3.46
CA LYS A 102 -13.24 33.39 -3.42
C LYS A 102 -14.13 34.39 -4.18
N LYS A 103 -15.12 33.94 -4.95
CA LYS A 103 -16.05 34.82 -5.68
C LYS A 103 -17.30 35.23 -4.88
N PHE A 104 -17.50 34.72 -3.67
CA PHE A 104 -18.66 35.06 -2.84
C PHE A 104 -18.27 35.69 -1.49
N LYS A 105 -17.79 36.93 -1.53
CA LYS A 105 -18.05 37.89 -0.44
C LYS A 105 -18.76 39.09 -1.04
N PRO A 106 -20.08 39.25 -0.88
CA PRO A 106 -20.68 40.55 -1.09
C PRO A 106 -20.01 41.51 -0.12
N LEU A 107 -19.39 42.56 -0.65
CA LEU A 107 -18.93 43.71 0.14
C LEU A 107 -20.16 44.27 0.86
N SER A 108 -20.22 44.11 2.18
CA SER A 108 -21.14 44.84 3.05
C SER A 108 -20.57 46.21 3.40
#